data_AF-A0A098TGE3-F1
#
_entry.id   AF-A0A098TGE3-F1
#
_cell.length_a   1.000
_cell.length_b   1.000
_cell.length_c   1.000
_cell.angle_alpha   90.00
_cell.angle_beta   90.00
_cell.angle_gamma   90.00
#
_symmetry.space_group_name_H-M   'P 1'
#
loop_
_entity.id
_entity.type
_entity.pdbx_description
1 polymer ?
#
loop_
_entity_poly.entity_id
_entity_poly.type
_entity_poly.pdbx_seq_one_letter_code
_entity_poly.pdbx_strand_id
1 'polypeptide(L)'
;MRKKSLYVTAFATIAGLVVVAIVVMVQQDEVRAGLLRPEDQRVLALGKTLYAANCASCHGVKLEGQVEDWRSPGPDGLMPAPPHDETGHTWHHTDQILFEITKYGIVAAANLKNYTSAMPVYEGVLTDAEIIAVLSYIKSTWPDEIRRGHDEMNTRYALEPK
;
A
#
# COMPACT_ATOMS: atom_id res chain seq x y z
N MET A 1 62.92 -0.44 6.51
CA MET A 1 61.83 0.58 6.54
C MET A 1 60.61 0.25 5.65
N ARG A 2 60.63 -0.81 4.81
CA ARG A 2 59.53 -1.16 3.87
C ARG A 2 58.25 -1.79 4.47
N LYS A 3 58.34 -2.44 5.64
CA LYS A 3 57.20 -3.20 6.22
C LYS A 3 56.08 -2.32 6.76
N LYS A 4 56.40 -1.17 7.38
CA LYS A 4 55.40 -0.24 7.95
C LYS A 4 54.50 0.38 6.88
N SER A 5 55.06 0.70 5.71
CA SER A 5 54.28 1.22 4.57
C SER A 5 53.30 0.19 4.02
N LEU A 6 53.66 -1.11 4.05
CA LEU A 6 52.82 -2.21 3.58
C LEU A 6 51.60 -2.44 4.48
N TYR A 7 51.77 -2.30 5.80
CA TYR A 7 50.67 -2.42 6.77
C TYR A 7 49.71 -1.23 6.72
N VAL A 8 50.22 0.00 6.51
CA VAL A 8 49.38 1.20 6.40
C VAL A 8 48.53 1.16 5.12
N THR A 9 49.10 0.73 4.00
CA THR A 9 48.33 0.55 2.75
C THR A 9 47.30 -0.58 2.87
N ALA A 10 47.66 -1.70 3.50
CA ALA A 10 46.73 -2.82 3.70
C ALA A 10 45.58 -2.47 4.66
N PHE A 11 45.81 -1.64 5.68
CA PHE A 11 44.76 -1.21 6.60
C PHE A 11 43.80 -0.21 5.95
N ALA A 12 44.32 0.72 5.16
CA ALA A 12 43.52 1.70 4.42
C ALA A 12 42.61 1.04 3.36
N THR A 13 43.09 -0.02 2.68
CA THR A 13 42.27 -0.77 1.72
C THR A 13 41.18 -1.58 2.41
N ILE A 14 41.47 -2.22 3.54
CA ILE A 14 40.46 -2.96 4.31
C ILE A 14 39.39 -2.00 4.85
N ALA A 15 39.78 -0.86 5.42
CA ALA A 15 38.84 0.15 5.91
C ALA A 15 37.96 0.71 4.76
N GLY A 16 38.55 0.98 3.59
CA GLY A 16 37.80 1.40 2.40
C GLY A 16 36.79 0.35 1.93
N LEU A 17 37.16 -0.93 1.90
CA LEU A 17 36.27 -2.03 1.53
C LEU A 17 35.12 -2.21 2.53
N VAL A 18 35.37 -2.02 3.82
CA VAL A 18 34.33 -2.08 4.86
C VAL A 18 33.34 -0.91 4.71
N VAL A 19 33.81 0.31 4.46
CA VAL A 19 32.94 1.46 4.22
C VAL A 19 32.10 1.25 2.96
N VAL A 20 32.70 0.76 1.87
CA VAL A 20 31.97 0.43 0.64
C VAL A 20 30.94 -0.67 0.89
N ALA A 21 31.28 -1.72 1.64
CA ALA A 21 30.33 -2.78 1.98
C ALA A 21 29.16 -2.26 2.84
N ILE A 22 29.42 -1.40 3.83
CA ILE A 22 28.37 -0.75 4.64
C ILE A 22 27.50 0.15 3.77
N VAL A 23 28.08 0.96 2.88
CA VAL A 23 27.33 1.83 1.97
C VAL A 23 26.46 1.00 1.02
N VAL A 24 26.98 -0.10 0.47
CA VAL A 24 26.21 -1.02 -0.40
C VAL A 24 25.10 -1.74 0.38
N MET A 25 25.35 -2.15 1.63
CA MET A 25 24.33 -2.77 2.51
C MET A 25 23.23 -1.77 2.91
N VAL A 26 23.59 -0.49 3.11
CA VAL A 26 22.62 0.58 3.46
C VAL A 26 21.86 1.08 2.23
N GLN A 27 22.43 0.96 1.03
CA GLN A 27 21.80 1.31 -0.25
C GLN A 27 21.01 0.16 -0.88
N GLN A 28 20.80 -0.95 -0.18
CA GLN A 28 19.75 -1.90 -0.58
C GLN A 28 18.38 -1.29 -0.25
N ASP A 29 18.05 -0.19 -0.90
CA ASP A 29 16.67 0.17 -1.18
C ASP A 29 16.14 -0.98 -2.03
N GLU A 30 15.47 -1.94 -1.39
CA GLU A 30 14.67 -2.90 -2.11
C GLU A 30 13.84 -2.12 -3.13
N VAL A 31 13.92 -2.53 -4.39
CA VAL A 31 12.96 -2.11 -5.41
C VAL A 31 11.60 -2.58 -4.90
N ARG A 32 10.96 -1.73 -4.09
CA ARG A 32 9.68 -2.06 -3.45
C ARG A 32 8.65 -2.11 -4.55
N ALA A 33 8.17 -3.32 -4.82
CA ALA A 33 7.05 -3.52 -5.70
C ALA A 33 5.78 -2.98 -5.04
N GLY A 34 5.28 -1.85 -5.53
CA GLY A 34 4.03 -1.27 -5.06
C GLY A 34 4.09 0.22 -4.75
N LEU A 35 2.91 0.82 -4.73
CA LEU A 35 2.69 2.24 -4.44
C LEU A 35 2.53 2.49 -2.93
N LEU A 36 1.96 1.53 -2.20
CA LEU A 36 1.63 1.67 -0.79
C LEU A 36 2.88 1.53 0.10
N ARG A 37 2.81 2.09 1.31
CA ARG A 37 3.90 2.22 2.28
C ARG A 37 3.47 1.76 3.68
N PRO A 38 3.09 0.48 3.87
CA PRO A 38 2.57 0.00 5.15
C PRO A 38 3.62 -0.08 6.27
N GLU A 39 4.90 0.17 5.98
CA GLU A 39 5.98 0.22 6.97
C GLU A 39 6.36 1.66 7.42
N ASP A 40 5.98 2.70 6.65
CA ASP A 40 6.31 4.10 7.00
C ASP A 40 5.33 4.62 8.05
N GLN A 41 5.80 4.74 9.29
CA GLN A 41 4.99 5.18 10.44
C GLN A 41 4.34 6.56 10.26
N ARG A 42 4.97 7.48 9.52
CA ARG A 42 4.38 8.81 9.27
C ARG A 42 3.23 8.70 8.28
N VAL A 43 3.40 7.87 7.24
CA VAL A 43 2.34 7.58 6.26
C VAL A 43 1.15 6.91 6.96
N LEU A 44 1.41 5.93 7.84
CA LEU A 44 0.36 5.25 8.61
C LEU A 44 -0.40 6.22 9.54
N ALA A 45 0.30 7.10 10.24
CA ALA A 45 -0.34 8.06 11.14
C ALA A 45 -1.27 9.03 10.39
N LEU A 46 -0.84 9.54 9.24
CA LEU A 46 -1.67 10.34 8.34
C LEU A 46 -2.85 9.52 7.81
N GLY A 47 -2.58 8.32 7.29
CA GLY A 47 -3.57 7.42 6.72
C GLY A 47 -4.68 7.06 7.70
N LYS A 48 -4.33 6.76 8.96
CA LYS A 48 -5.30 6.49 10.03
C LYS A 48 -6.22 7.68 10.30
N THR A 49 -5.65 8.90 10.32
CA THR A 49 -6.42 10.14 10.54
C THR A 49 -7.40 10.37 9.40
N LEU A 50 -6.93 10.24 8.17
CA LEU A 50 -7.76 10.41 6.97
C LEU A 50 -8.82 9.31 6.84
N TYR A 51 -8.50 8.06 7.19
CA TYR A 51 -9.45 6.95 7.22
C TYR A 51 -10.61 7.24 8.17
N ALA A 52 -10.31 7.68 9.39
CA ALA A 52 -11.32 8.04 10.38
C ALA A 52 -12.22 9.18 9.89
N ALA A 53 -11.66 10.17 9.18
CA ALA A 53 -12.39 11.34 8.70
C ALA A 53 -13.25 11.05 7.45
N ASN A 54 -12.81 10.16 6.56
CA ASN A 54 -13.39 10.01 5.22
C ASN A 54 -14.00 8.64 4.95
N CYS A 55 -13.54 7.57 5.60
CA CYS A 55 -13.86 6.19 5.22
C CYS A 55 -14.68 5.45 6.28
N ALA A 56 -14.38 5.71 7.56
CA ALA A 56 -14.91 4.95 8.68
C ALA A 56 -16.43 5.05 8.86
N SER A 57 -17.08 6.10 8.34
CA SER A 57 -18.54 6.24 8.41
C SER A 57 -19.29 5.14 7.65
N CYS A 58 -18.66 4.54 6.63
CA CYS A 58 -19.24 3.45 5.85
C CYS A 58 -18.49 2.13 6.09
N HIS A 59 -17.16 2.16 6.12
CA HIS A 59 -16.34 0.95 6.25
C HIS A 59 -16.08 0.52 7.71
N GLY A 60 -16.66 1.22 8.68
CA GLY A 60 -16.50 0.94 10.10
C GLY A 60 -15.23 1.55 10.71
N VAL A 61 -15.25 1.83 12.01
CA VAL A 61 -14.11 2.45 12.71
C VAL A 61 -12.95 1.47 12.85
N LYS A 62 -13.25 0.17 12.88
CA LYS A 62 -12.30 -0.94 12.96
C LYS A 62 -12.14 -1.68 11.64
N LEU A 63 -12.53 -1.07 10.51
CA LEU A 63 -12.45 -1.67 9.18
C LEU A 63 -13.40 -2.86 8.97
N GLU A 64 -14.41 -3.02 9.83
CA GLU A 64 -15.32 -4.16 9.88
C GLU A 64 -16.43 -4.16 8.81
N GLY A 65 -16.49 -3.11 7.99
CA GLY A 65 -17.52 -2.94 6.96
C GLY A 65 -18.85 -2.43 7.52
N GLN A 66 -19.81 -2.25 6.62
CA GLN A 66 -21.11 -1.65 6.96
C GLN A 66 -22.09 -2.65 7.59
N VAL A 67 -22.10 -3.89 7.07
CA VAL A 67 -22.97 -5.00 7.48
C VAL A 67 -22.23 -6.33 7.30
N GLU A 68 -22.67 -7.37 8.00
CA GLU A 68 -22.07 -8.71 7.89
C GLU A 68 -22.24 -9.30 6.47
N ASP A 69 -23.45 -9.19 5.90
CA ASP A 69 -23.75 -9.65 4.54
C ASP A 69 -23.46 -8.57 3.48
N TRP A 70 -22.26 -8.00 3.51
CA TRP A 70 -21.85 -6.93 2.58
C TRP A 70 -21.77 -7.40 1.11
N ARG A 71 -21.79 -8.71 0.87
CA ARG A 71 -21.77 -9.32 -0.47
C ARG A 71 -23.15 -9.37 -1.13
N SER A 72 -24.21 -9.02 -0.40
CA SER A 72 -25.57 -8.90 -0.93
C SER A 72 -25.98 -7.43 -1.07
N PRO A 73 -26.65 -7.04 -2.17
CA PRO A 73 -27.20 -5.69 -2.30
C PRO A 73 -28.21 -5.37 -1.19
N GLY A 74 -28.20 -4.13 -0.73
CA GLY A 74 -29.19 -3.61 0.20
C GLY A 74 -30.55 -3.36 -0.44
N PRO A 75 -31.54 -2.86 0.33
CA PRO A 75 -32.88 -2.53 -0.17
C PRO A 75 -32.90 -1.46 -1.28
N ASP A 76 -31.88 -0.63 -1.37
CA ASP A 76 -31.66 0.37 -2.42
C ASP A 76 -30.98 -0.22 -3.68
N GLY A 77 -30.65 -1.51 -3.66
CA GLY A 77 -29.95 -2.21 -4.73
C GLY A 77 -28.44 -1.93 -4.80
N LEU A 78 -27.88 -1.17 -3.86
CA LEU A 78 -26.45 -0.87 -3.80
C LEU A 78 -25.70 -1.88 -2.94
N MET A 79 -24.44 -2.13 -3.27
CA MET A 79 -23.56 -2.95 -2.45
C MET A 79 -23.15 -2.16 -1.20
N PRO A 80 -23.30 -2.74 0.02
CA PRO A 80 -22.77 -2.15 1.23
C PRO A 80 -21.25 -1.99 1.17
N ALA A 81 -20.70 -1.06 1.96
CA ALA A 81 -19.26 -0.90 2.07
C ALA A 81 -18.61 -2.18 2.67
N PRO A 82 -17.69 -2.84 1.95
CA PRO A 82 -17.05 -4.06 2.44
C PRO A 82 -16.13 -3.78 3.63
N PRO A 83 -15.85 -4.78 4.48
CA PRO A 83 -14.72 -4.73 5.40
C PRO A 83 -13.43 -4.47 4.64
N HIS A 84 -12.54 -3.73 5.29
CA HIS A 84 -11.18 -3.50 4.83
C HIS A 84 -10.16 -4.37 5.59
N ASP A 85 -10.60 -5.17 6.56
CA ASP A 85 -9.82 -6.21 7.25
C ASP A 85 -9.68 -7.51 6.42
N GLU A 86 -9.15 -8.58 7.03
CA GLU A 86 -8.94 -9.88 6.38
C GLU A 86 -10.23 -10.53 5.84
N THR A 87 -11.41 -10.16 6.36
CA THR A 87 -12.70 -10.75 5.95
C THR A 87 -13.28 -10.12 4.67
N GLY A 88 -12.70 -9.00 4.25
CA GLY A 88 -13.10 -8.19 3.12
C GLY A 88 -12.61 -8.67 1.75
N HIS A 89 -12.62 -7.76 0.78
CA HIS A 89 -12.15 -8.01 -0.59
C HIS A 89 -10.96 -7.16 -1.02
N THR A 90 -10.67 -6.07 -0.32
CA THR A 90 -9.72 -5.04 -0.75
C THR A 90 -8.35 -5.59 -1.15
N TRP A 91 -7.84 -6.56 -0.39
CA TRP A 91 -6.52 -7.14 -0.64
C TRP A 91 -6.40 -8.01 -1.91
N HIS A 92 -7.49 -8.23 -2.66
CA HIS A 92 -7.48 -8.93 -3.95
C HIS A 92 -7.11 -8.04 -5.15
N HIS A 93 -6.88 -6.74 -4.93
CA HIS A 93 -6.55 -5.78 -5.98
C HIS A 93 -5.15 -5.21 -5.77
N THR A 94 -4.42 -4.94 -6.85
CA THR A 94 -3.09 -4.32 -6.75
C THR A 94 -3.18 -2.91 -6.20
N ASP A 95 -2.06 -2.41 -5.67
CA ASP A 95 -1.94 -1.05 -5.15
C ASP A 95 -2.44 0.00 -6.15
N GLN A 96 -2.12 -0.19 -7.44
CA GLN A 96 -2.53 0.71 -8.53
C GLN A 96 -4.05 0.69 -8.72
N ILE A 97 -4.67 -0.49 -8.75
CA ILE A 97 -6.12 -0.61 -8.92
C ILE A 97 -6.86 -0.05 -7.70
N LEU A 98 -6.35 -0.30 -6.48
CA LEU A 98 -6.91 0.29 -5.27
C LEU A 98 -6.86 1.82 -5.29
N PHE A 99 -5.74 2.38 -5.74
CA PHE A 99 -5.58 3.82 -5.92
C PHE A 99 -6.58 4.37 -6.95
N GLU A 100 -6.72 3.72 -8.10
CA GLU A 100 -7.64 4.14 -9.17
C GLU A 100 -9.11 4.03 -8.76
N ILE A 101 -9.51 2.95 -8.07
CA ILE A 101 -10.86 2.79 -7.50
C ILE A 101 -11.17 3.94 -6.55
N THR A 102 -10.22 4.28 -5.67
CA THR A 102 -10.42 5.34 -4.67
C THR A 102 -10.47 6.71 -5.35
N LYS A 103 -9.54 6.99 -6.27
CA LYS A 103 -9.41 8.30 -6.91
C LYS A 103 -10.52 8.56 -7.91
N TYR A 104 -10.80 7.62 -8.81
CA TYR A 104 -11.70 7.82 -9.96
C TYR A 104 -13.04 7.08 -9.83
N GLY A 105 -13.20 6.25 -8.79
CA GLY A 105 -14.40 5.45 -8.54
C GLY A 105 -14.38 4.07 -9.20
N ILE A 106 -15.20 3.16 -8.66
CA ILE A 106 -15.28 1.75 -9.11
C ILE A 106 -15.65 1.64 -10.60
N VAL A 107 -16.62 2.43 -11.06
CA VAL A 107 -17.13 2.35 -12.45
C VAL A 107 -16.02 2.67 -13.45
N ALA A 108 -15.23 3.71 -13.19
CA ALA A 108 -14.13 4.11 -14.03
C ALA A 108 -12.98 3.10 -13.98
N ALA A 109 -12.57 2.69 -12.77
CA ALA A 109 -11.44 1.78 -12.58
C ALA A 109 -11.70 0.36 -13.13
N ALA A 110 -12.95 -0.13 -13.04
CA ALA A 110 -13.33 -1.46 -13.54
C ALA A 110 -13.97 -1.42 -14.93
N ASN A 111 -14.00 -0.27 -15.60
CA ASN A 111 -14.61 -0.07 -16.93
C ASN A 111 -16.04 -0.66 -17.05
N LEU A 112 -16.84 -0.49 -15.99
CA LEU A 112 -18.18 -1.04 -15.91
C LEU A 112 -19.19 -0.16 -16.64
N LYS A 113 -20.17 -0.79 -17.30
CA LYS A 113 -21.34 -0.10 -17.85
C LYS A 113 -22.54 -0.36 -16.97
N ASN A 114 -23.34 0.67 -16.69
CA ASN A 114 -24.59 0.56 -15.93
C ASN A 114 -24.41 0.04 -14.48
N TYR A 115 -23.27 0.30 -13.86
CA TYR A 115 -23.05 0.00 -12.45
C TYR A 115 -23.13 1.29 -11.62
N THR A 116 -23.84 1.25 -10.50
CA THR A 116 -23.91 2.37 -9.55
C THR A 116 -23.23 1.94 -8.26
N SER A 117 -22.30 2.75 -7.76
CA SER A 117 -21.62 2.50 -6.49
C SER A 117 -22.03 3.55 -5.47
N ALA A 118 -22.21 3.12 -4.21
CA ALA A 118 -22.35 4.02 -3.06
C ALA A 118 -21.02 4.66 -2.64
N MET A 119 -19.88 4.12 -3.10
CA MET A 119 -18.56 4.63 -2.77
C MET A 119 -18.29 5.94 -3.53
N PRO A 120 -17.99 7.06 -2.83
CA PRO A 120 -17.70 8.33 -3.48
C PRO A 120 -16.36 8.31 -4.22
N VAL A 121 -16.20 9.25 -5.15
CA VAL A 121 -14.97 9.52 -5.90
C VAL A 121 -14.14 10.55 -5.13
N TYR A 122 -12.84 10.30 -4.96
CA TYR A 122 -11.96 11.17 -4.16
C TYR A 122 -11.05 12.10 -4.97
N GLU A 123 -11.11 12.07 -6.30
CA GLU A 123 -10.42 13.05 -7.15
C GLU A 123 -10.83 14.48 -6.77
N GLY A 124 -9.84 15.32 -6.45
CA GLY A 124 -10.05 16.70 -5.99
C GLY A 124 -10.52 16.83 -4.52
N VAL A 125 -10.78 15.71 -3.82
CA VAL A 125 -11.11 15.67 -2.39
C VAL A 125 -9.87 15.32 -1.55
N LEU A 126 -9.14 14.29 -1.96
CA LEU A 126 -7.85 13.90 -1.38
C LEU A 126 -6.76 13.99 -2.44
N THR A 127 -5.56 14.39 -2.02
CA THR A 127 -4.37 14.32 -2.87
C THR A 127 -3.91 12.87 -3.06
N ASP A 128 -3.12 12.62 -4.10
CA ASP A 128 -2.59 11.28 -4.36
C ASP A 128 -1.82 10.70 -3.17
N ALA A 129 -1.03 11.54 -2.48
CA ALA A 129 -0.28 11.13 -1.29
C ALA A 129 -1.20 10.76 -0.11
N GLU A 130 -2.33 11.45 0.03
CA GLU A 130 -3.33 11.17 1.06
C GLU A 130 -4.10 9.88 0.78
N ILE A 131 -4.46 9.62 -0.49
CA ILE A 131 -5.06 8.34 -0.91
C ILE A 131 -4.08 7.19 -0.63
N ILE A 132 -2.80 7.35 -1.01
CA ILE A 132 -1.76 6.37 -0.71
C ILE A 132 -1.63 6.15 0.79
N ALA A 133 -1.71 7.21 1.60
CA ALA A 133 -1.62 7.10 3.05
C ALA A 133 -2.78 6.28 3.64
N VAL A 134 -4.02 6.56 3.24
CA VAL A 134 -5.21 5.80 3.68
C VAL A 134 -5.10 4.33 3.30
N LEU A 135 -4.77 4.04 2.04
CA LEU A 135 -4.61 2.67 1.56
C LEU A 135 -3.44 1.94 2.23
N SER A 136 -2.36 2.65 2.55
CA SER A 136 -1.23 2.09 3.30
C SER A 136 -1.64 1.74 4.74
N TYR A 137 -2.47 2.58 5.38
CA TYR A 137 -3.05 2.28 6.68
C TYR A 137 -3.93 1.02 6.62
N ILE A 138 -4.83 0.92 5.65
CA ILE A 138 -5.66 -0.28 5.44
C ILE A 138 -4.77 -1.52 5.25
N LYS A 139 -3.77 -1.46 4.36
CA LYS A 139 -2.84 -2.59 4.13
C LYS A 139 -2.08 -3.01 5.39
N SER A 140 -1.76 -2.07 6.27
CA SER A 140 -1.03 -2.35 7.51
C SER A 140 -1.83 -3.17 8.53
N THR A 141 -3.17 -3.23 8.40
CA THR A 141 -4.01 -4.01 9.31
C THR A 141 -4.15 -5.47 8.89
N TRP A 142 -3.74 -5.84 7.67
CA TRP A 142 -3.87 -7.20 7.20
C TRP A 142 -2.84 -8.14 7.84
N PRO A 143 -3.20 -9.43 8.06
CA PRO A 143 -2.24 -10.47 8.43
C PRO A 143 -1.04 -10.53 7.46
N ASP A 144 0.12 -10.89 7.98
CA ASP A 144 1.38 -10.91 7.20
C ASP A 144 1.30 -11.79 5.95
N GLU A 145 0.54 -12.89 6.00
CA GLU A 145 0.32 -13.75 4.84
C GLU A 145 -0.42 -13.03 3.70
N ILE A 146 -1.48 -12.29 4.03
CA ILE A 146 -2.23 -11.49 3.06
C ILE A 146 -1.35 -10.39 2.48
N ARG A 147 -0.57 -9.69 3.33
CA ARG A 147 0.36 -8.65 2.88
C ARG A 147 1.39 -9.18 1.89
N ARG A 148 2.02 -10.34 2.19
CA ARG A 148 2.98 -10.98 1.27
C ARG A 148 2.33 -11.35 -0.07
N GLY A 149 1.16 -12.00 -0.04
CA GLY A 149 0.45 -12.35 -1.28
C GLY A 149 0.09 -11.12 -2.12
N HIS A 150 -0.30 -10.04 -1.46
CA HIS A 150 -0.57 -8.75 -2.10
C HIS A 150 0.70 -8.12 -2.71
N ASP A 151 1.84 -8.18 -2.02
CA ASP A 151 3.11 -7.66 -2.51
C ASP A 151 3.63 -8.45 -3.71
N GLU A 152 3.44 -9.77 -3.72
CA GLU A 152 3.72 -10.60 -4.89
C GLU A 152 2.83 -10.25 -6.09
N MET A 153 1.54 -10.01 -5.84
CA MET A 153 0.60 -9.55 -6.88
C MET A 153 1.03 -8.20 -7.46
N ASN A 154 1.43 -7.25 -6.62
CA ASN A 154 1.99 -5.96 -7.05
C ASN A 154 3.27 -6.14 -7.88
N THR A 155 4.14 -7.06 -7.47
CA THR A 155 5.37 -7.37 -8.19
C THR A 155 5.07 -7.88 -9.60
N ARG A 156 4.14 -8.83 -9.73
CA ARG A 156 3.71 -9.36 -11.03
C ARG A 156 3.11 -8.25 -11.90
N TYR A 157 2.19 -7.46 -11.35
CA TYR A 157 1.56 -6.35 -12.05
C TYR A 157 2.56 -5.30 -12.56
N ALA A 158 3.63 -5.02 -11.79
CA ALA A 158 4.67 -4.09 -12.20
C ALA A 158 5.52 -4.59 -13.40
N LEU A 159 5.53 -5.90 -13.66
CA LEU A 159 6.28 -6.52 -14.76
C LEU A 159 5.42 -6.72 -16.02
N GLU A 160 4.11 -6.51 -15.95
CA GLU A 160 3.20 -6.64 -17.09
C GLU A 160 3.39 -5.49 -18.08
N PRO A 161 3.45 -5.76 -19.40
CA PRO A 161 3.42 -4.71 -20.42
C PRO A 161 2.08 -3.96 -20.36
N LYS A 162 2.14 -2.62 -20.37
CA LYS A 162 0.96 -1.74 -20.35
C LYS A 162 0.58 -1.26 -21.74
#